data_AF-R7T0K4-F1
#
_entry.id   AF-R7T0K4-F1
#
_cell.length_a   1.000
_cell.length_b   1.000
_cell.length_c   1.000
_cell.angle_alpha   90.00
_cell.angle_beta   90.00
_cell.angle_gamma   90.00
#
_symmetry.space_group_name_H-M   'P 1'
#
loop_
_entity.id
_entity.type
_entity.pdbx_description
1 polymer ?
#
loop_
_entity_poly.entity_id
_entity_poly.type
_entity_poly.pdbx_seq_one_letter_code
_entity_poly.pdbx_strand_id
1 'polypeptide(L)'
;PFVLRPFSETEVRAALESDRPRMRAFNRLLSSVRIVSEHTFGRLKGRFPSLKDLGPHVDLEDLYDVLEALIILHNICIDWDDRPENIWSFDPDDPPRSNEEMPPDVDGDMYNICANITGGSRVPLYETDAWLKEEGYRKRWAILNELFP
;
A
#
# COMPACT_ATOMS: atom_id res chain seq x y z
N PRO A 1 -13.68 1.22 3.19
CA PRO A 1 -13.15 -0.10 3.60
C PRO A 1 -11.63 -0.11 3.76
N PHE A 2 -11.13 -0.31 4.99
CA PHE A 2 -9.71 -0.53 5.27
C PHE A 2 -9.31 -1.95 4.86
N VAL A 3 -8.72 -2.10 3.68
CA VAL A 3 -8.31 -3.40 3.11
C VAL A 3 -7.14 -4.01 3.90
N LEU A 4 -6.35 -3.17 4.59
CA LEU A 4 -5.39 -3.60 5.59
C LEU A 4 -5.90 -3.18 6.98
N ARG A 5 -6.46 -4.14 7.71
CA ARG A 5 -6.72 -4.02 9.15
C ARG A 5 -5.75 -4.95 9.87
N PRO A 6 -4.58 -4.43 10.30
CA PRO A 6 -3.58 -5.21 11.02
C PRO A 6 -4.19 -5.99 12.17
N PHE A 7 -5.08 -5.38 12.95
CA PHE A 7 -5.87 -6.05 13.97
C PHE A 7 -7.33 -6.13 13.55
N SER A 8 -7.89 -7.34 13.53
CA SER A 8 -9.32 -7.55 13.23
C SER A 8 -10.21 -7.09 14.38
N GLU A 9 -11.49 -6.79 14.12
CA GLU A 9 -12.43 -6.44 15.19
C GLU A 9 -12.60 -7.58 16.21
N THR A 10 -12.56 -8.84 15.76
CA THR A 10 -12.60 -10.00 16.64
C THR A 10 -11.38 -10.04 17.56
N GLU A 11 -10.19 -9.77 17.00
CA GLU A 11 -8.93 -9.74 17.75
C GLU A 11 -8.90 -8.59 18.77
N VAL A 12 -9.35 -7.39 18.38
CA VAL A 12 -9.45 -6.23 19.29
C VAL A 12 -10.45 -6.50 20.42
N ARG A 13 -11.55 -7.20 20.16
CA ARG A 13 -12.52 -7.57 21.19
C ARG A 13 -11.98 -8.62 22.15
N ALA A 14 -11.19 -9.58 21.65
CA ALA A 14 -10.56 -10.62 22.45
C ALA A 14 -9.34 -10.13 23.25
N ALA A 15 -8.72 -9.01 22.86
CA ALA A 15 -7.57 -8.45 23.53
C ALA A 15 -7.89 -7.90 24.94
N LEU A 16 -6.83 -7.77 25.75
CA LEU A 16 -6.86 -7.13 27.05
C LEU A 16 -7.40 -5.70 26.93
N GLU A 17 -8.14 -5.24 27.95
CA GLU A 17 -8.78 -3.93 27.93
C GLU A 17 -7.77 -2.78 27.74
N SER A 18 -6.55 -2.94 28.27
CA SER A 18 -5.43 -2.01 28.08
C SER A 18 -4.92 -1.92 26.64
N ASP A 19 -5.03 -3.00 25.86
CA ASP A 19 -4.47 -3.06 24.51
C ASP A 19 -5.45 -2.60 23.43
N ARG A 20 -6.77 -2.66 23.70
CA ARG A 20 -7.79 -2.30 22.71
C ARG A 20 -7.62 -0.87 22.16
N PRO A 21 -7.40 0.17 22.99
CA PRO A 21 -7.19 1.53 22.49
C PRO A 21 -5.95 1.63 21.61
N ARG A 22 -4.85 0.99 22.01
CA ARG A 22 -3.56 0.99 21.29
C ARG A 22 -3.71 0.32 19.92
N MET A 23 -4.34 -0.85 19.85
CA MET A 23 -4.61 -1.57 18.60
C MET A 23 -5.51 -0.78 17.66
N ARG A 24 -6.54 -0.08 18.17
CA ARG A 24 -7.40 0.79 17.36
C ARG A 24 -6.63 2.01 16.83
N ALA A 25 -5.79 2.62 17.65
CA ALA A 25 -4.94 3.74 17.25
C ALA A 25 -3.95 3.32 16.15
N PHE A 26 -3.34 2.14 16.28
CA PHE A 26 -2.49 1.54 15.26
C PHE A 26 -3.20 1.34 13.92
N ASN A 27 -4.39 0.72 13.93
CA ASN A 27 -5.19 0.54 12.73
C ASN A 27 -5.51 1.89 12.04
N ARG A 28 -5.82 2.92 12.83
CA ARG A 28 -6.09 4.27 12.31
C ARG A 28 -4.85 4.90 11.68
N LEU A 29 -3.69 4.83 12.34
CA LEU A 29 -2.43 5.37 11.83
C LEU A 29 -2.04 4.71 10.51
N LEU A 30 -2.00 3.37 10.47
CA LEU A 30 -1.60 2.67 9.25
C LEU A 30 -2.56 2.95 8.08
N SER A 31 -3.85 3.01 8.37
CA SER A 31 -4.86 3.39 7.38
C SER A 31 -4.62 4.79 6.83
N SER A 32 -4.30 5.75 7.70
CA SER A 32 -3.98 7.13 7.29
C SER A 32 -2.75 7.18 6.39
N VAL A 33 -1.67 6.49 6.77
CA VAL A 33 -0.43 6.44 5.96
C VAL A 33 -0.71 5.81 4.60
N ARG A 34 -1.44 4.70 4.56
CA ARG A 34 -1.83 4.04 3.31
C ARG A 34 -2.62 4.96 2.39
N ILE A 35 -3.62 5.67 2.91
CA ILE A 35 -4.43 6.61 2.13
C ILE A 35 -3.53 7.67 1.47
N VAL A 36 -2.60 8.24 2.23
CA VAL A 36 -1.65 9.22 1.70
C VAL A 36 -0.76 8.59 0.63
N SER A 37 -0.19 7.42 0.88
CA SER A 37 0.65 6.72 -0.10
C SER A 37 -0.13 6.39 -1.38
N GLU A 38 -1.35 5.86 -1.27
CA GLU A 38 -2.20 5.51 -2.41
C GLU A 38 -2.58 6.73 -3.24
N HIS A 39 -2.94 7.85 -2.60
CA HIS A 39 -3.20 9.10 -3.31
C HIS A 39 -1.94 9.64 -4.01
N THR A 40 -0.78 9.59 -3.35
CA THR A 40 0.49 10.03 -3.96
C THR A 40 0.82 9.17 -5.18
N PHE A 41 0.75 7.84 -5.07
CA PHE A 41 1.00 6.95 -6.20
C PHE A 41 -0.05 7.09 -7.31
N GLY A 42 -1.32 7.36 -6.97
CA GLY A 42 -2.35 7.67 -7.97
C GLY A 42 -1.99 8.92 -8.78
N ARG A 43 -1.61 10.01 -8.09
CA ARG A 43 -1.17 11.26 -8.76
C ARG A 43 0.08 11.05 -9.61
N LEU A 44 1.06 10.26 -9.13
CA LEU A 44 2.26 9.93 -9.89
C LEU A 44 1.93 9.12 -11.14
N LYS A 45 1.08 8.09 -11.05
CA LYS A 45 0.66 7.28 -12.20
C LYS A 45 -0.14 8.06 -13.24
N GLY A 46 -0.98 9.00 -12.79
CA GLY A 46 -1.71 9.89 -13.68
C GLY A 46 -0.77 10.84 -14.46
N ARG A 47 0.27 11.35 -13.81
CA ARG A 47 1.25 12.26 -14.43
C ARG A 47 2.33 11.53 -15.24
N PHE A 48 2.74 10.34 -14.81
CA PHE A 48 3.81 9.55 -15.43
C PHE A 48 3.26 8.18 -15.85
N PRO A 49 2.60 8.10 -17.03
CA PRO A 49 2.02 6.85 -17.52
C PRO A 49 3.03 5.70 -17.65
N SER A 50 4.33 6.00 -17.80
CA SER A 50 5.40 5.00 -17.79
C SER A 50 5.43 4.15 -16.50
N LEU A 51 4.89 4.65 -15.38
CA LEU A 51 4.70 3.87 -14.15
C LEU A 51 3.69 2.72 -14.30
N LYS A 52 2.79 2.79 -15.28
CA LYS A 52 1.84 1.69 -15.58
C LYS A 52 2.54 0.57 -16.37
N ASP A 53 3.60 0.91 -17.10
CA ASP A 53 4.41 0.00 -17.90
C ASP A 53 5.67 -0.50 -17.17
N LEU A 54 5.90 -0.03 -15.93
CA LEU A 54 6.91 -0.57 -15.05
C LEU A 54 6.54 -2.03 -14.73
N GLY A 55 7.18 -2.96 -15.45
CA GLY A 55 7.05 -4.39 -15.24
C GLY A 55 7.58 -4.84 -13.86
N PRO A 56 7.60 -6.14 -13.57
CA PRO A 56 8.22 -6.64 -12.35
C PRO A 56 9.72 -6.27 -12.34
N HIS A 57 10.10 -5.35 -11.45
CA HIS A 57 11.50 -4.96 -11.28
C HIS A 57 12.26 -6.08 -10.60
N VAL A 58 13.42 -6.40 -11.16
CA VAL A 58 14.34 -7.39 -10.61
C VAL A 58 15.10 -6.83 -9.41
N ASP A 59 15.26 -5.50 -9.35
CA ASP A 59 15.92 -4.78 -8.26
C ASP A 59 14.96 -3.75 -7.62
N LEU A 60 14.82 -3.84 -6.30
CA LEU A 60 14.01 -2.89 -5.54
C LEU A 60 14.74 -1.56 -5.33
N GLU A 61 16.07 -1.55 -5.31
CA GLU A 61 16.85 -0.32 -5.14
C GLU A 61 16.64 0.61 -6.34
N ASP A 62 16.77 0.08 -7.55
CA ASP A 62 16.47 0.81 -8.79
C ASP A 62 15.03 1.37 -8.80
N LEU A 63 14.07 0.60 -8.29
CA LEU A 63 12.68 1.06 -8.19
C LEU A 63 12.55 2.24 -7.22
N TYR A 64 13.23 2.20 -6.08
CA TYR A 64 13.22 3.32 -5.13
C TYR A 64 13.83 4.58 -5.74
N ASP A 65 14.95 4.46 -6.44
CA ASP A 65 15.60 5.60 -7.12
C ASP A 65 14.69 6.22 -8.18
N VAL A 66 14.01 5.38 -8.97
CA VAL A 66 13.01 5.85 -9.95
C VAL A 66 11.86 6.58 -9.27
N LEU A 67 11.32 6.03 -8.19
CA LEU A 67 10.22 6.67 -7.45
C LEU A 67 10.64 8.01 -6.85
N GLU A 68 11.84 8.10 -6.27
CA GLU A 68 12.38 9.35 -5.74
C GLU A 68 12.53 10.41 -6.84
N ALA A 69 13.11 10.05 -7.98
CA ALA A 69 13.24 10.95 -9.12
C ALA A 69 11.88 11.47 -9.62
N LEU A 70 10.86 10.61 -9.67
CA LEU A 70 9.51 10.99 -10.07
C LEU A 70 8.82 11.92 -9.07
N ILE A 71 9.06 11.75 -7.76
CA ILE A 71 8.56 12.68 -6.74
C ILE A 71 9.20 14.06 -6.91
N ILE A 72 10.52 14.12 -7.13
CA ILE A 72 11.23 15.38 -7.37
C ILE A 72 10.67 16.07 -8.62
N LEU A 73 10.55 15.33 -9.73
CA LEU A 73 10.01 15.86 -10.98
C LEU A 73 8.55 16.32 -10.84
N HIS A 74 7.73 15.59 -10.09
CA HIS A 74 6.36 15.98 -9.79
C HIS A 74 6.29 17.34 -9.10
N ASN A 75 7.17 17.59 -8.13
CA ASN A 75 7.22 18.86 -7.42
C ASN A 75 7.64 20.01 -8.35
N ILE A 76 8.64 19.80 -9.20
CA ILE A 76 9.05 20.79 -10.22
C ILE A 76 7.87 21.12 -11.15
N CYS A 77 7.12 20.11 -11.60
CA CYS A 77 5.92 20.31 -12.41
C CYS A 77 4.84 21.13 -11.68
N ILE A 78 4.62 20.89 -10.38
CA ILE A 78 3.70 21.72 -9.57
C ILE A 78 4.16 23.17 -9.55
N ASP A 79 5.45 23.41 -9.30
CA ASP A 79 6.02 24.76 -9.20
C ASP A 79 5.91 25.52 -10.53
N TRP A 80 5.86 24.82 -11.66
CA TRP A 80 5.69 25.39 -13.00
C TRP A 80 4.23 25.48 -13.48
N ASP A 81 3.25 25.18 -12.62
CA ASP A 81 1.83 25.05 -12.97
C ASP A 81 1.60 24.09 -14.16
N ASP A 82 2.42 23.05 -14.27
CA ASP A 82 2.27 22.01 -15.28
C ASP A 82 1.09 21.11 -14.91
N ARG A 83 0.07 21.13 -15.78
CA ARG A 83 -1.21 20.48 -15.54
C ARG A 83 -1.23 19.08 -16.14
N PRO A 84 -1.40 18.03 -15.31
CA PRO A 84 -1.40 16.66 -15.81
C PRO A 84 -2.57 16.41 -16.77
N GLU A 85 -3.64 17.19 -16.72
CA GLU A 85 -4.77 17.14 -17.65
C GLU A 85 -4.39 17.43 -19.10
N ASN A 86 -3.23 18.07 -19.34
CA ASN A 86 -2.70 18.31 -20.68
C ASN A 86 -2.00 17.10 -21.28
N ILE A 87 -1.76 16.05 -20.49
CA ILE A 87 -1.14 14.81 -20.97
C ILE A 87 -2.19 14.01 -21.72
N TRP A 88 -1.89 13.62 -22.96
CA TRP A 88 -2.83 12.92 -23.84
C TRP A 88 -3.46 11.65 -23.21
N SER A 89 -2.68 10.94 -22.40
CA SER A 89 -3.09 9.71 -21.70
C SER A 89 -3.45 9.94 -20.24
N PHE A 90 -3.71 11.20 -19.84
CA PHE A 90 -4.23 11.51 -18.52
C PHE A 90 -5.60 10.88 -18.35
N ASP A 91 -5.72 10.01 -17.36
CA ASP A 91 -6.97 9.38 -16.99
C ASP A 91 -7.46 10.01 -15.68
N PRO A 92 -8.44 10.94 -15.73
CA PRO A 92 -9.01 11.56 -14.54
C PRO A 92 -9.79 10.54 -13.68
N ASP A 93 -10.14 9.40 -14.26
CA ASP A 93 -10.92 8.32 -13.65
C ASP A 93 -10.06 7.10 -13.28
N ASP A 94 -8.72 7.17 -13.40
CA ASP A 94 -7.81 6.18 -12.77
C ASP A 94 -7.93 6.36 -11.25
N PRO A 95 -8.84 5.63 -10.60
CA PRO A 95 -9.37 6.08 -9.35
C PRO A 95 -8.29 5.88 -8.31
N PRO A 96 -7.97 6.86 -7.44
CA PRO A 96 -7.50 6.47 -6.12
C PRO A 96 -8.57 5.51 -5.61
N ARG A 97 -8.19 4.30 -5.15
CA ARG A 97 -9.12 3.33 -4.56
C ARG A 97 -9.71 3.90 -3.27
N SER A 98 -10.57 4.89 -3.40
CA SER A 98 -11.19 5.67 -2.34
C SER A 98 -12.56 6.11 -2.84
N ASN A 99 -13.48 5.16 -2.96
CA ASN A 99 -14.89 5.43 -2.73
C ASN A 99 -15.40 4.31 -1.82
N GLU A 100 -15.82 4.70 -0.62
CA GLU A 100 -16.48 3.83 0.33
C GLU A 100 -17.90 3.56 -0.15
N GLU A 101 -18.17 2.33 -0.58
CA GLU A 101 -19.46 1.63 -0.47
C GLU A 101 -19.19 0.12 -0.65
N MET A 102 -19.79 -0.72 0.19
CA MET A 102 -19.64 -2.20 0.23
C MET A 102 -21.07 -2.76 0.30
N PRO A 103 -21.58 -3.63 -0.61
CA PRO A 103 -21.52 -5.12 -0.50
C PRO A 103 -21.85 -5.85 -1.84
N PRO A 104 -22.36 -7.11 -1.89
CA PRO A 104 -21.97 -8.37 -1.25
C PRO A 104 -21.19 -9.27 -2.23
N ASP A 105 -20.51 -10.30 -1.72
CA ASP A 105 -19.82 -11.35 -2.49
C ASP A 105 -18.69 -10.86 -3.41
N VAL A 106 -17.47 -10.86 -2.87
CA VAL A 106 -16.26 -10.56 -3.65
C VAL A 106 -15.98 -11.74 -4.57
N ASP A 107 -16.44 -11.64 -5.82
CA ASP A 107 -16.00 -12.50 -6.92
C ASP A 107 -14.49 -12.36 -7.17
N GLY A 108 -13.89 -13.45 -7.66
CA GLY A 108 -12.49 -13.86 -7.54
C GLY A 108 -11.39 -12.97 -8.14
N ASP A 109 -11.68 -11.76 -8.60
CA ASP A 109 -10.73 -11.00 -9.43
C ASP A 109 -9.82 -10.01 -8.69
N MET A 110 -10.00 -9.80 -7.37
CA MET A 110 -9.02 -9.05 -6.57
C MET A 110 -7.73 -9.85 -6.28
N TYR A 111 -7.68 -11.14 -6.63
CA TYR A 111 -6.47 -11.97 -6.60
C TYR A 111 -5.51 -11.72 -7.77
N ASN A 112 -5.96 -11.07 -8.86
CA ASN A 112 -5.17 -10.98 -10.09
C ASN A 112 -4.14 -9.85 -10.15
N ILE A 113 -4.12 -8.93 -9.17
CA ILE A 113 -3.04 -7.92 -9.08
C ILE A 113 -1.79 -8.49 -8.37
N CYS A 114 -1.91 -9.59 -7.63
CA CYS A 114 -0.76 -10.35 -7.10
C CYS A 114 -0.33 -11.52 -7.99
N ALA A 115 -1.10 -11.87 -9.01
CA ALA A 115 -0.89 -13.11 -9.77
C ALA A 115 0.32 -13.09 -10.73
N ASN A 116 0.92 -11.93 -11.00
CA ASN A 116 2.03 -11.82 -11.95
C ASN A 116 3.27 -11.10 -11.39
N ILE A 117 3.63 -11.38 -10.13
CA ILE A 117 5.04 -11.22 -9.70
C ILE A 117 5.82 -12.41 -10.24
N THR A 118 6.11 -12.41 -11.55
CA THR A 118 7.02 -13.37 -12.18
C THR A 118 8.46 -12.91 -12.04
N GLY A 119 8.92 -12.95 -10.79
CA GLY A 119 10.31 -13.05 -10.41
C GLY A 119 10.28 -13.94 -9.19
N GLY A 120 10.94 -15.09 -9.23
CA GLY A 120 10.96 -15.96 -8.06
C GLY A 120 11.49 -15.15 -6.88
N SER A 121 10.61 -14.77 -5.96
CA SER A 121 11.03 -14.18 -4.70
C SER A 121 12.05 -15.17 -4.14
N ARG A 122 13.30 -14.74 -3.98
CA ARG A 122 14.32 -15.52 -3.27
C ARG A 122 13.94 -15.54 -1.80
N VAL A 123 12.83 -16.20 -1.50
CA VAL A 123 12.39 -16.56 -0.17
C VAL A 123 13.37 -17.65 0.23
N PRO A 124 14.30 -17.38 1.17
CA PRO A 124 15.20 -18.39 1.67
C PRO A 124 14.42 -19.65 2.06
N LEU A 125 15.01 -20.83 1.87
CA LEU A 125 14.32 -22.12 2.07
C LEU A 125 13.70 -22.30 3.47
N TYR A 126 14.11 -21.50 4.46
CA TYR A 126 13.55 -21.51 5.82
C TYR A 126 12.27 -20.67 5.97
N GLU A 127 12.01 -19.74 5.05
CA GLU A 127 10.87 -18.81 5.09
C GLU A 127 9.64 -19.48 4.45
N THR A 128 9.09 -20.47 5.16
CA THR A 128 7.80 -21.06 4.80
C THR A 128 6.66 -20.05 4.95
N ASP A 129 5.52 -20.25 4.29
CA ASP A 129 4.32 -19.42 4.48
C ASP A 129 3.88 -19.30 5.94
N ALA A 130 4.07 -20.38 6.72
CA ALA A 130 3.78 -20.39 8.15
C ALA A 130 4.75 -19.47 8.91
N TRP A 131 6.05 -19.55 8.58
CA TRP A 131 7.07 -18.69 9.16
C TRP A 131 6.83 -17.21 8.82
N LEU A 132 6.51 -16.89 7.56
CA LEU A 132 6.20 -15.52 7.13
C LEU A 132 4.99 -14.94 7.87
N LYS A 133 3.95 -15.76 8.11
CA LYS A 133 2.79 -15.35 8.91
C LYS A 133 3.18 -15.08 10.36
N GLU A 134 3.91 -15.99 10.99
CA GLU A 134 4.36 -15.83 12.38
C GLU A 134 5.26 -14.59 12.55
N GLU A 135 6.22 -14.43 11.66
CA GLU A 135 7.14 -13.30 11.66
C GLU A 135 6.40 -11.97 11.39
N GLY A 136 5.42 -11.98 10.49
CA GLY A 136 4.52 -10.86 10.27
C GLY A 136 3.73 -10.47 11.53
N TYR A 137 3.19 -11.45 12.26
CA TYR A 137 2.51 -11.21 13.54
C TYR A 137 3.46 -10.62 14.58
N ARG A 138 4.69 -11.14 14.66
CA ARG A 138 5.71 -10.66 15.59
C ARG A 138 6.09 -9.20 15.31
N LYS A 139 6.37 -8.87 14.05
CA LYS A 139 6.68 -7.49 13.63
C LYS A 139 5.53 -6.53 13.92
N ARG A 140 4.29 -6.93 13.63
CA ARG A 140 3.09 -6.13 13.93
C ARG A 140 3.02 -5.75 15.42
N TRP A 141 3.29 -6.68 16.32
CA TRP A 141 3.32 -6.42 17.77
C TRP A 141 4.51 -5.55 18.20
N ALA A 142 5.69 -5.74 17.60
CA ALA A 142 6.85 -4.91 17.87
C ALA A 142 6.58 -3.43 17.54
N ILE A 143 6.04 -3.16 16.35
CA ILE A 143 5.71 -1.79 15.91
C ILE A 143 4.59 -1.19 16.77
N LEU A 144 3.59 -1.99 17.16
CA LEU A 144 2.54 -1.52 18.08
C LEU A 144 3.15 -1.06 19.40
N ASN A 145 4.03 -1.86 20.01
CA ASN A 145 4.65 -1.54 21.30
C ASN A 145 5.60 -0.35 21.23
N GLU A 146 6.25 -0.14 20.08
CA GLU A 146 7.13 1.00 19.85
C GLU A 146 6.35 2.31 19.68
N LEU A 147 5.33 2.31 18.81
CA LEU A 147 4.60 3.54 18.43
C LEU A 147 3.47 3.90 19.39
N PHE A 148 2.94 2.91 20.11
CA PHE A 148 1.83 3.06 21.04
C PHE A 148 2.18 2.35 22.34
N PRO A 149 3.10 2.85 23.18
CA PRO A 149 3.46 2.22 24.44
C PRO A 149 2.29 2.11 25.43
#